data_AF-A0A914M3F8-F1
#
_entry.id   AF-A0A914M3F8-F1
#
_cell.length_a   1.000
_cell.length_b   1.000
_cell.length_c   1.000
_cell.angle_alpha   90.00
_cell.angle_beta   90.00
_cell.angle_gamma   90.00
#
_symmetry.space_group_name_H-M   'P 1'
#
loop_
_entity.id
_entity.type
_entity.pdbx_description
1 polymer ?
#
loop_
_entity_poly.entity_id
_entity_poly.type
_entity_poly.pdbx_seq_one_letter_code
_entity_poly.pdbx_strand_id
1 'polypeptide(L)'
;MKSYIDNGESVENNKYNLSCVLLDSFGHYTAATRNFIDGHWRLFNDTQVNELFFNDSQKEIFESANSSMFFYQRQHSKTARWFPQDVPKQIFGKYQGKIENNFIALDSLKIC
;
A
#
# COMPACT_ATOMS: atom_id res chain seq x y z
N MET A 1 20.64 -25.87 -9.44
CA MET A 1 19.58 -24.86 -9.22
C MET A 1 18.75 -25.34 -8.03
N LYS A 2 18.75 -24.64 -6.90
CA LYS A 2 17.92 -25.02 -5.75
C LYS A 2 16.50 -24.55 -6.02
N SER A 3 15.53 -25.46 -6.06
CA SER A 3 14.11 -25.08 -6.08
C SER A 3 13.71 -24.69 -4.67
N TYR A 4 13.07 -23.53 -4.52
CA TYR A 4 12.42 -23.11 -3.28
C TYR A 4 10.96 -23.59 -3.21
N ILE A 5 10.50 -24.31 -4.24
CA ILE A 5 9.16 -24.83 -4.39
C ILE A 5 9.26 -26.36 -4.32
N ASP A 6 8.52 -26.97 -3.39
CA ASP A 6 8.39 -28.43 -3.30
C ASP A 6 7.76 -28.98 -4.59
N ASN A 7 8.19 -30.17 -5.01
CA ASN A 7 7.98 -30.76 -6.35
C ASN A 7 6.52 -31.05 -6.78
N GLY A 8 5.51 -30.45 -6.14
CA GLY A 8 4.08 -30.65 -6.44
C GLY A 8 3.31 -29.38 -6.87
N GLU A 9 3.84 -28.17 -6.69
CA GLU A 9 3.17 -26.95 -7.16
C GLU A 9 3.59 -26.57 -8.59
N SER A 10 2.62 -26.25 -9.45
CA SER A 10 2.90 -25.66 -10.76
C SER A 10 3.70 -24.36 -10.61
N VAL A 11 4.71 -24.18 -11.46
CA VAL A 11 5.51 -22.94 -11.56
C VAL A 11 4.60 -21.73 -11.79
N GLU A 12 3.47 -21.91 -12.48
CA GLU A 12 2.51 -20.83 -12.72
C GLU A 12 1.85 -20.31 -11.44
N ASN A 13 1.65 -21.19 -10.44
CA ASN A 13 1.05 -20.81 -9.16
C ASN A 13 1.99 -20.01 -8.24
N ASN A 14 3.27 -19.92 -8.62
CA ASN A 14 4.32 -19.25 -7.86
C ASN A 14 4.80 -17.96 -8.52
N LYS A 15 3.97 -17.36 -9.38
CA LYS A 15 4.18 -16.00 -9.89
C LYS A 15 3.64 -14.97 -8.91
N TYR A 16 4.42 -13.93 -8.66
CA TYR A 16 4.07 -12.85 -7.74
C TYR A 16 4.20 -11.50 -8.44
N ASN A 17 3.31 -10.58 -8.09
CA ASN A 17 3.41 -9.16 -8.42
C ASN A 17 3.88 -8.39 -7.19
N LEU A 18 4.84 -7.49 -7.36
CA LEU A 18 5.20 -6.54 -6.32
C LEU A 18 4.01 -5.60 -6.05
N SER A 19 3.63 -5.47 -4.78
CA SER A 19 2.47 -4.68 -4.34
C SER A 19 2.87 -3.48 -3.48
N CYS A 20 3.94 -3.60 -2.70
CA CYS A 20 4.44 -2.52 -1.85
C CYS A 20 5.94 -2.64 -1.63
N VAL A 21 6.59 -1.49 -1.50
CA VAL A 21 8.00 -1.34 -1.11
C VAL A 21 8.06 -0.38 0.07
N LEU A 22 8.70 -0.82 1.16
CA LEU A 22 9.05 0.02 2.30
C LEU A 22 10.49 0.50 2.13
N LEU A 23 10.68 1.81 2.21
CA LEU A 23 11.96 2.50 2.01
C LEU A 23 12.40 3.12 3.34
N ASP A 24 13.66 2.93 3.72
CA ASP A 24 14.29 3.57 4.88
C ASP A 24 15.34 4.57 4.43
N SER A 25 15.09 5.85 4.69
CA SER A 25 16.02 6.93 4.48
C SER A 25 16.55 7.45 5.82
N PHE A 26 17.56 6.76 6.35
CA PHE A 26 18.27 7.17 7.58
C PHE A 26 17.37 7.28 8.82
N GLY A 27 16.47 6.30 9.01
CA GLY A 27 15.53 6.24 10.11
C GLY A 27 14.15 6.83 9.79
N HIS A 28 13.98 7.40 8.59
CA HIS A 28 12.69 7.85 8.08
C HIS A 28 12.09 6.84 7.10
N TYR A 29 10.91 6.33 7.41
CA TYR A 29 10.25 5.30 6.60
C TYR A 29 9.21 5.90 5.66
N THR A 30 9.27 5.50 4.39
CA THR A 30 8.23 5.81 3.39
C THR A 30 7.76 4.55 2.70
N ALA A 31 6.55 4.55 2.15
CA ALA A 31 5.97 3.39 1.50
C ALA A 31 5.48 3.72 0.09
N ALA A 32 5.96 2.99 -0.91
CA ALA A 32 5.39 3.01 -2.25
C ALA A 32 4.43 1.82 -2.37
N THR A 33 3.17 2.07 -2.70
CA THR A 33 2.15 1.02 -2.85
C THR A 33 1.47 1.10 -4.21
N ARG A 34 1.16 -0.07 -4.78
CA ARG A 34 0.34 -0.18 -5.99
C ARG A 34 -1.10 -0.42 -5.61
N ASN A 35 -2.00 0.47 -6.00
CA ASN A 35 -3.42 0.24 -5.84
C ASN A 35 -3.87 -0.85 -6.83
N PHE A 36 -4.52 -1.89 -6.33
CA PHE A 36 -4.96 -3.02 -7.14
C PHE A 36 -6.15 -2.70 -8.06
N ILE A 37 -6.90 -1.64 -7.76
CA ILE A 37 -8.10 -1.23 -8.50
C ILE A 37 -7.69 -0.55 -9.80
N ASP A 38 -6.79 0.43 -9.72
CA ASP A 38 -6.39 1.27 -10.85
C ASP A 38 -5.00 0.90 -11.40
N GLY A 39 -4.20 0.16 -10.64
CA GLY A 39 -2.85 -0.26 -11.02
C GLY A 39 -1.79 0.84 -10.83
N HIS A 40 -2.17 2.02 -10.36
CA HIS A 40 -1.29 3.17 -10.17
C HIS A 40 -0.53 3.07 -8.86
N TRP A 41 0.69 3.59 -8.87
CA TRP A 41 1.54 3.62 -7.70
C TRP A 41 1.44 4.96 -6.98
N ARG A 42 1.55 4.90 -5.65
CA ARG A 42 1.51 6.07 -4.78
C ARG A 42 2.59 5.96 -3.72
N LEU A 43 3.29 7.06 -3.47
CA LEU A 43 4.23 7.23 -2.38
C LEU A 43 3.52 7.86 -1.19
N PHE A 44 3.60 7.18 -0.05
CA PHE A 44 3.13 7.63 1.24
C PHE A 44 4.33 8.09 2.06
N ASN A 45 4.31 9.36 2.44
CA ASN A 45 5.30 9.99 3.30
C ASN A 45 4.54 10.72 4.43
N ASP A 46 4.32 10.02 5.54
CA ASP A 46 3.49 10.45 6.65
C ASP A 46 2.09 10.93 6.21
N THR A 47 1.84 12.24 6.25
CA THR A 47 0.57 12.87 5.90
C THR A 47 0.45 13.20 4.41
N GLN A 48 1.54 13.06 3.64
CA GLN A 48 1.60 13.37 2.22
C GLN A 48 1.47 12.11 1.37
N VAL A 49 0.69 12.23 0.29
CA VAL A 49 0.51 11.17 -0.70
C VAL A 49 0.75 11.74 -2.09
N ASN A 50 1.71 11.16 -2.82
CA ASN A 50 2.05 11.56 -4.18
C ASN A 50 1.84 10.39 -5.15
N GLU A 51 1.24 10.64 -6.31
CA GLU A 51 1.19 9.63 -7.38
C GLU A 51 2.58 9.46 -8.00
N LEU A 52 3.00 8.21 -8.17
CA LEU A 52 4.26 7.86 -8.83
C LEU A 52 3.94 7.33 -10.24
N PHE A 53 4.44 8.05 -11.23
CA PHE A 53 4.44 7.58 -12.61
C PHE A 53 5.69 6.75 -12.83
N PHE A 54 5.55 5.43 -12.77
CA PHE A 54 6.63 4.51 -13.11
C PHE A 54 6.66 4.23 -14.61
N ASN A 55 7.78 4.49 -15.25
CA ASN A 55 8.19 3.70 -16.41
C ASN A 55 8.94 2.43 -15.95
N ASP A 56 9.06 1.43 -16.82
CA ASP A 56 9.63 0.12 -16.41
C ASP A 56 11.07 0.23 -15.88
N SER A 57 11.84 1.24 -16.32
CA SER A 57 13.19 1.53 -15.83
C SER A 57 13.22 2.08 -14.39
N GLN A 58 12.15 2.74 -13.94
CA GLN A 58 12.06 3.30 -12.59
C GLN A 58 11.64 2.28 -11.52
N LYS A 59 11.05 1.14 -11.91
CA LYS A 59 10.79 0.03 -10.96
C LYS A 59 12.08 -0.54 -10.39
N GLU A 60 13.11 -0.73 -11.22
CA GLU A 60 14.42 -1.26 -10.81
C GLU A 60 15.17 -0.31 -9.85
N ILE A 61 14.92 0.99 -9.94
CA ILE A 61 15.51 2.00 -9.04
C ILE A 61 14.93 1.87 -7.63
N PHE A 62 13.65 1.55 -7.49
CA PHE A 62 13.04 1.33 -6.17
C PHE A 62 13.59 0.07 -5.50
N GLU A 63 13.91 -0.97 -6.26
CA GLU A 63 14.45 -2.22 -5.71
C GLU A 63 15.91 -2.11 -5.25
N SER A 64 16.66 -1.10 -5.70
CA SER A 64 18.12 -1.03 -5.54
C SER A 64 18.64 0.02 -4.54
N ALA A 65 17.89 1.07 -4.21
CA ALA A 65 18.32 2.08 -3.25
C ALA A 65 17.36 2.17 -2.06
N ASN A 66 17.86 1.87 -0.86
CA ASN A 66 17.19 2.11 0.43
C ASN A 66 15.90 1.31 0.70
N SER A 67 15.64 0.25 -0.06
CA SER A 67 14.54 -0.67 0.23
C SER A 67 14.82 -1.54 1.44
N SER A 68 13.93 -1.50 2.44
CA SER A 68 14.02 -2.32 3.65
C SER A 68 13.12 -3.55 3.59
N MET A 69 11.97 -3.46 2.91
CA MET A 69 11.00 -4.56 2.87
C MET A 69 10.18 -4.52 1.58
N PHE A 70 9.93 -5.71 1.03
CA PHE A 70 9.10 -5.89 -0.16
C PHE A 70 7.88 -6.74 0.17
N PHE A 71 6.72 -6.33 -0.34
CA PHE A 71 5.48 -7.08 -0.26
C PHE A 71 5.08 -7.54 -1.65
N TYR A 72 4.82 -8.84 -1.75
CA TYR A 72 4.46 -9.51 -2.99
C TYR A 72 3.11 -10.19 -2.84
N GLN A 73 2.29 -10.10 -3.89
CA GLN A 73 1.01 -10.79 -3.98
C GLN A 73 1.05 -11.85 -5.09
N ARG A 74 0.63 -13.08 -4.80
CA ARG A 74 0.49 -14.13 -5.84
C ARG A 74 -0.49 -13.68 -6.92
N GLN A 75 -0.13 -13.89 -8.19
CA GLN A 75 -0.95 -13.47 -9.34
C GLN A 75 -2.35 -14.10 -9.34
N HIS A 76 -2.46 -15.32 -8.84
CA HIS A 76 -3.72 -16.07 -8.80
C HIS A 76 -4.48 -15.95 -7.46
N SER A 77 -4.02 -15.12 -6.52
CA SER A 77 -4.76 -14.90 -5.28
C SER A 77 -5.94 -13.96 -5.53
N LYS A 78 -7.09 -14.25 -4.90
CA LYS A 78 -8.21 -13.31 -4.89
C LYS A 78 -7.77 -12.05 -4.16
N THR A 79 -7.79 -10.90 -4.84
CA THR A 79 -7.61 -9.61 -4.18
C THR A 79 -8.73 -9.43 -3.15
N ALA A 80 -8.36 -9.10 -1.91
CA ALA A 80 -9.33 -8.69 -0.92
C ALA A 80 -9.96 -7.39 -1.41
N ARG A 81 -11.24 -7.45 -1.82
CA ARG A 81 -12.00 -6.25 -2.12
C ARG A 81 -12.52 -5.73 -0.81
N TRP A 82 -11.94 -4.65 -0.32
CA TRP A 82 -12.42 -3.97 0.87
C TRP A 82 -13.40 -2.90 0.41
N PHE A 83 -14.67 -3.04 0.75
CA PHE A 83 -15.66 -2.02 0.45
C PHE A 83 -16.29 -1.43 1.72
N PRO A 84 -16.69 -0.15 1.70
CA PRO A 84 -17.35 0.48 2.85
C PRO A 84 -18.57 -0.28 3.36
N GLN A 85 -19.33 -0.96 2.49
CA GLN A 85 -20.48 -1.77 2.90
C GLN A 85 -20.12 -3.00 3.75
N ASP A 86 -18.87 -3.45 3.70
CA ASP A 86 -18.40 -4.61 4.47
C ASP A 86 -18.00 -4.22 5.90
N VAL A 87 -17.96 -2.92 6.21
CA VAL A 87 -17.66 -2.42 7.54
C VAL A 87 -18.88 -2.59 8.46
N PRO A 88 -18.75 -3.24 9.63
CA PRO A 88 -19.87 -3.42 10.55
C PRO A 88 -20.47 -2.08 11.01
N LYS A 89 -21.81 -1.95 10.98
CA LYS A 89 -22.55 -0.72 11.33
C LYS A 89 -22.15 -0.10 12.68
N GLN A 90 -21.88 -0.95 13.67
CA GLN A 90 -21.43 -0.54 15.00
C GLN A 90 -20.11 0.24 15.00
N ILE A 91 -19.23 0.00 14.02
CA ILE A 91 -17.98 0.74 13.87
C ILE A 91 -18.26 2.16 13.40
N PHE A 92 -19.17 2.36 12.44
CA PHE A 92 -19.54 3.71 11.99
C PHE A 92 -20.04 4.57 13.15
N GLY A 93 -20.99 4.06 13.95
CA GLY A 93 -21.52 4.81 15.10
C GLY A 93 -20.47 5.19 16.14
N LYS A 94 -19.44 4.35 16.35
CA LYS A 94 -18.32 4.63 17.27
C LYS A 94 -17.45 5.81 16.82
N TYR A 95 -17.27 5.97 15.50
CA TYR A 95 -16.37 6.99 14.94
C TYR A 95 -17.11 8.23 14.42
N GLN A 96 -18.43 8.17 14.20
CA GLN A 96 -19.25 9.29 13.73
C GLN A 96 -19.16 10.51 14.67
N GLY A 97 -19.32 10.30 15.99
CA GLY A 97 -19.20 11.38 16.98
C GLY A 97 -17.78 11.92 17.20
N LYS A 98 -16.75 11.26 16.66
CA LYS A 98 -15.36 11.77 16.66
C LYS A 98 -15.03 12.58 15.41
N ILE A 99 -15.69 12.29 14.29
CA ILE A 99 -15.53 13.03 13.04
C ILE A 99 -16.08 14.44 13.20
N GLU A 100 -17.24 14.61 13.83
CA GLU A 100 -17.85 15.93 14.06
C GLU A 100 -16.99 16.85 14.95
N ASN A 101 -16.33 16.31 15.99
CA ASN A 101 -15.45 17.09 16.86
C ASN A 101 -14.10 17.45 16.20
N ASN A 102 -13.60 16.63 15.27
CA ASN A 102 -12.34 16.90 14.57
C ASN A 102 -12.50 17.86 13.37
N PHE A 103 -13.67 17.91 12.73
CA PHE A 103 -13.95 18.92 11.71
C PHE A 103 -14.02 20.33 12.30
N ILE A 104 -14.58 20.48 13.51
CA ILE A 104 -14.57 21.76 14.24
C ILE A 104 -13.12 22.20 14.55
N ALA A 105 -12.23 21.26 14.86
CA ALA A 105 -10.82 21.55 15.14
C ALA A 105 -10.01 21.98 13.90
N LEU A 106 -10.33 21.43 12.71
CA LEU A 106 -9.67 21.78 11.45
C LEU A 106 -10.12 23.14 10.89
N ASP A 107 -11.38 23.53 11.10
CA ASP A 107 -11.85 24.88 10.74
C ASP A 107 -11.27 25.97 11.68
N SER A 108 -10.93 25.62 12.92
CA SER A 108 -10.19 26.51 13.84
C SER A 108 -8.67 26.62 13.56
N LEU A 109 -8.15 25.84 12.61
CA LEU A 109 -6.74 25.90 12.17
C LEU A 109 -6.51 26.75 10.91
N LYS A 110 -7.51 27.53 10.48
CA LYS A 110 -7.28 28.68 9.60
C LYS A 110 -6.75 29.87 10.41
N ILE A 111 -5.46 29.87 10.71
CA ILE A 111 -4.76 31.07 11.19
C ILE A 111 -3.50 31.27 10.34
N CYS A 112 -3.54 32.40 9.61
CA CYS A 112 -2.48 33.15 8.93
C CYS A 112 -1.79 32.55 7.71
#